data_AF-A0A9E4HTL8-F1
#
_entry.id   AF-A0A9E4HTL8-F1
#
_cell.length_a   1.000
_cell.length_b   1.000
_cell.length_c   1.000
_cell.angle_alpha   90.00
_cell.angle_beta   90.00
_cell.angle_gamma   90.00
#
_symmetry.space_group_name_H-M   'P 1'
#
loop_
_entity.id
_entity.type
_entity.pdbx_description
1 polymer ?
#
loop_
_entity_poly.entity_id
_entity_poly.type
_entity_poly.pdbx_seq_one_letter_code
_entity_poly.pdbx_strand_id
1 'polypeptide(L)' 'KGRLRAEGPLMTDQYRHVRQSGFDEVAISHELAQRMPESHWLDVINLPLPDYQNRLIQYGQEAMPKA' A
#
# COMPACT_ATOMS: atom_id res chain seq x y z
N LYS A 1 12.78 16.78 14.89
CA LYS A 1 11.92 15.63 14.51
C LYS A 1 10.64 16.19 13.92
N GLY A 2 10.49 16.16 12.61
CA GLY A 2 9.23 16.49 11.94
C GLY A 2 8.42 15.23 11.71
N ARG A 3 7.10 15.34 11.62
CA ARG A 3 6.22 14.29 11.12
C ARG A 3 5.58 14.76 9.82
N LEU A 4 5.50 13.87 8.84
CA LEU A 4 4.80 14.14 7.59
C LEU A 4 3.38 13.59 7.68
N ARG A 5 2.39 14.48 7.51
CA ARG A 5 0.98 14.11 7.50
C ARG A 5 0.41 14.26 6.10
N ALA A 6 -0.13 13.17 5.56
CA ALA A 6 -0.85 13.18 4.31
C ALA A 6 -2.29 13.65 4.56
N GLU A 7 -2.72 14.66 3.79
CA GLU A 7 -4.06 15.22 3.87
C GLU A 7 -4.65 15.32 2.46
N GLY A 8 -5.96 15.05 2.31
CA GLY A 8 -6.66 15.13 1.04
C GLY A 8 -7.54 13.92 0.75
N PRO A 9 -8.04 13.78 -0.49
CA PRO A 9 -8.82 12.62 -0.91
C PRO A 9 -7.92 11.39 -0.95
N LEU A 10 -7.99 10.57 0.09
CA LEU A 10 -7.24 9.33 0.22
C LEU A 10 -8.21 8.15 0.30
N MET A 11 -7.86 7.06 -0.39
CA MET A 11 -8.57 5.79 -0.31
C MET A 11 -7.78 4.76 0.51
N THR A 12 -8.46 3.75 1.04
CA THR A 12 -7.85 2.74 1.93
C THR A 12 -6.72 1.95 1.26
N ASP A 13 -6.85 1.62 -0.03
CA ASP A 13 -5.83 0.95 -0.84
C ASP A 13 -4.54 1.78 -1.01
N GLN A 14 -4.67 3.10 -0.97
CA GLN A 14 -3.54 4.03 -1.06
C GLN A 14 -2.77 4.16 0.26
N TYR A 15 -3.36 3.74 1.39
CA TYR A 15 -2.75 3.88 2.70
C TYR A 15 -1.34 3.29 2.79
N ARG A 16 -1.15 2.08 2.24
CA ARG A 16 0.18 1.44 2.16
C ARG A 16 1.20 2.31 1.44
N HIS A 17 0.80 2.91 0.31
CA HIS A 17 1.68 3.75 -0.50
C HIS A 17 2.08 5.02 0.26
N VAL A 18 1.14 5.65 0.97
CA VAL A 18 1.41 6.82 1.82
C VAL A 18 2.49 6.50 2.86
N ARG A 19 2.39 5.33 3.51
CA ARG A 19 3.42 4.86 4.45
C ARG A 19 4.77 4.62 3.78
N GLN A 20 4.79 4.01 2.60
CA GLN A 20 6.02 3.73 1.84
C GLN A 20 6.71 5.00 1.32
N SER A 21 5.94 6.06 1.03
CA SER A 21 6.48 7.36 0.62
C SER A 21 7.07 8.17 1.78
N GLY A 22 6.98 7.68 3.02
CA GLY A 22 7.59 8.32 4.19
C GLY A 22 6.64 9.23 4.99
N PHE A 23 5.32 9.14 4.79
CA PHE A 23 4.37 9.84 5.64
C PHE A 23 4.12 9.09 6.96
N ASP A 24 4.18 9.82 8.06
CA ASP A 24 3.98 9.33 9.42
C ASP A 24 2.50 9.24 9.82
N GLU A 25 1.65 10.09 9.24
CA GLU A 25 0.25 10.23 9.63
C GLU A 25 -0.64 10.42 8.41
N VAL A 26 -1.90 10.03 8.55
CA VAL A 26 -2.92 10.14 7.51
C VAL A 26 -4.17 10.79 8.09
N ALA A 27 -4.62 11.87 7.46
CA ALA A 27 -5.88 12.51 7.80
C ALA A 27 -6.98 12.05 6.83
N ILE A 28 -8.10 11.57 7.39
CA ILE A 28 -9.30 11.22 6.62
C ILE A 28 -10.48 12.07 7.08
N SER A 29 -11.43 12.33 6.17
CA SER A 29 -12.67 13.01 6.53
C SER A 29 -13.51 12.14 7.47
N HIS A 30 -14.34 12.77 8.29
CA HIS A 30 -15.24 12.04 9.19
C HIS A 30 -16.21 11.14 8.41
N GLU A 31 -16.70 11.61 7.27
CA GLU A 31 -17.57 10.83 6.37
C GLU A 31 -16.86 9.58 5.84
N LEU A 32 -15.57 9.68 5.48
CA LEU A 32 -14.78 8.53 5.04
C LEU A 32 -14.53 7.56 6.19
N ALA A 33 -14.21 8.08 7.39
CA ALA A 33 -14.02 7.25 8.58
C ALA A 33 -15.28 6.46 8.96
N GLN A 34 -16.47 7.04 8.76
CA GLN A 34 -17.75 6.35 8.96
C GLN A 34 -17.98 5.24 7.93
N ARG A 35 -17.61 5.47 6.67
CA ARG A 35 -17.75 4.47 5.60
C ARG A 35 -16.72 3.35 5.70
N MET A 36 -15.50 3.68 6.10
CA MET A 36 -14.36 2.77 6.16
C MET A 36 -13.66 2.91 7.52
N PRO A 37 -14.10 2.12 8.52
CA PRO A 37 -13.49 2.08 9.84
C PRO A 37 -12.01 1.66 9.80
N GLU A 38 -11.27 1.97 10.87
CA GLU A 38 -9.83 1.75 11.02
C GLU A 38 -9.35 0.35 10.60
N SER A 39 -10.13 -0.70 10.86
CA SER A 39 -9.77 -2.09 10.50
C SER A 39 -9.47 -2.24 9.00
N HIS A 40 -10.25 -1.60 8.13
CA HIS A 40 -10.04 -1.66 6.68
C HIS A 40 -8.68 -1.08 6.28
N TRP A 41 -8.22 -0.04 6.98
CA TRP A 41 -6.92 0.60 6.74
C TRP A 41 -5.77 -0.30 7.18
N LEU A 42 -5.92 -0.99 8.31
CA LEU A 42 -4.91 -1.91 8.83
C LEU A 42 -4.76 -3.16 7.95
N ASP A 43 -5.87 -3.69 7.40
CA ASP A 43 -5.86 -4.88 6.55
C ASP A 43 -4.99 -4.67 5.29
N VAL A 44 -5.00 -3.46 4.72
CA VAL A 44 -4.22 -3.12 3.52
C VAL A 44 -2.70 -3.16 3.77
N ILE A 45 -2.24 -2.95 5.01
CA ILE A 45 -0.80 -3.01 5.36
C ILE A 45 -0.23 -4.44 5.20
N ASN A 46 -1.07 -5.47 5.22
CA ASN A 46 -0.62 -6.86 5.13
C ASN A 46 -0.83 -7.49 3.75
N LEU A 47 -1.64 -6.88 2.87
CA LEU A 47 -1.89 -7.38 1.51
C LEU A 47 -0.65 -7.31 0.59
N PRO A 48 -0.17 -8.44 0.03
CA PRO A 48 0.94 -8.41 -0.92
C PRO A 48 0.57 -7.58 -2.15
N LEU A 49 1.43 -6.63 -2.52
CA LEU A 49 1.28 -5.88 -3.77
C LEU A 49 1.90 -6.67 -4.92
N PRO A 50 1.23 -6.74 -6.09
CA PRO A 50 1.83 -7.32 -7.27
C PRO A 50 3.05 -6.49 -7.69
N ASP A 51 4.22 -7.10 -7.61
CA ASP A 51 5.48 -6.51 -8.08
C ASP A 51 5.80 -7.05 -9.48
N TYR A 52 5.80 -6.13 -10.45
CA TYR A 52 6.13 -6.43 -11.85
C TYR A 52 7.53 -7.03 -11.98
N GLN A 53 8.49 -6.58 -11.18
CA GLN A 53 9.87 -7.06 -11.23
C GLN A 53 9.96 -8.50 -10.74
N ASN A 54 9.33 -8.83 -9.60
CA ASN A 54 9.23 -10.21 -9.12
C ASN A 54 8.54 -11.12 -10.15
N ARG A 55 7.49 -10.62 -10.81
CA ARG A 55 6.81 -11.36 -11.89
C ARG A 55 7.76 -11.68 -13.06
N LEU A 56 8.56 -10.71 -13.51
CA LEU A 56 9.53 -10.94 -14.59
C LEU A 56 10.65 -11.91 -14.19
N ILE A 57 11.14 -11.83 -12.95
CA ILE A 57 12.15 -12.75 -12.43
C ILE A 57 11.59 -14.18 -12.44
N GLN A 58 10.36 -14.36 -11.98
CA GLN A 58 9.68 -15.66 -12.00
C GLN A 58 9.56 -16.20 -13.44
N TYR A 59 9.11 -15.39 -14.40
CA TYR A 59 9.06 -15.79 -15.81
C TYR A 59 10.44 -16.19 -16.36
N GLY A 60 11.50 -15.47 -15.98
CA GLY A 60 12.87 -15.81 -16.38
C GLY A 60 13.37 -17.14 -15.80
N GLN A 61 12.93 -17.51 -14.59
CA GLN A 61 13.28 -18.79 -13.95
C GLN A 61 12.48 -19.98 -14.52
N GLU A 62 11.22 -19.76 -14.93
CA GLU A 62 10.37 -20.78 -15.52
C GLU A 62 10.67 -21.03 -17.01
N ALA A 63 11.14 -20.01 -17.73
CA ALA A 63 11.44 -20.09 -19.17
C ALA A 63 12.80 -20.73 -19.51
N MET A 64 13.62 -21.10 -18.53
CA MET A 64 14.89 -21.81 -18.74
C MET A 64 14.83 -23.21 -18.11
N PRO A 65 14.52 -24.28 -18.88
CA PRO A 65 14.79 -25.62 -18.40
C PRO A 65 16.31 -25.75 -18.19
N LYS A 66 16.71 -26.12 -16.97
CA LYS A 66 18.10 -26.52 -16.66
C LYS A 66 18.58 -27.50 -17.74
N ALA A 67 19.69 -27.15 -18.39
CA ALA A 67 20.49 -28.11 -19.15
C ALA A 67 21.12 -29.15 -18.21
#